data_AF-A0A9D5W6P3-F1
#
_entry.id   AF-A0A9D5W6P3-F1
#
_cell.length_a   1.000
_cell.length_b   1.000
_cell.length_c   1.000
_cell.angle_alpha   90.00
_cell.angle_beta   90.00
_cell.angle_gamma   90.00
#
_symmetry.space_group_name_H-M   'P 1'
#
loop_
_entity.id
_entity.type
_entity.pdbx_description
1 polymer ?
#
loop_
_entity_poly.entity_id
_entity_poly.type
_entity_poly.pdbx_seq_one_letter_code
_entity_poly.pdbx_strand_id
1 'polypeptide(L)'
;MSELPTRVCPHCGSQLGEWAAPPESGWGMLLVCNNNDCKLFACSGTSIENKDPENPFGCRYAENPDNGYKPVHLLAWLGPHAS
;
A
#
# COMPACT_ATOMS: atom_id res chain seq x y z
N MET A 1 -25.51 2.70 5.24
CA MET A 1 -24.03 2.76 5.25
C MET A 1 -23.57 1.67 4.31
N SER A 2 -22.90 2.02 3.22
CA SER A 2 -22.38 1.04 2.27
C SER A 2 -21.05 0.56 2.81
N GLU A 3 -21.01 -0.67 3.32
CA GLU A 3 -19.77 -1.33 3.72
C GLU A 3 -18.97 -1.60 2.43
N LEU A 4 -17.73 -1.13 2.34
CA LEU A 4 -16.87 -1.47 1.19
C LEU A 4 -16.71 -3.01 1.13
N PRO A 5 -16.70 -3.61 -0.06
CA PRO A 5 -16.55 -5.06 -0.19
C PRO A 5 -15.21 -5.50 0.39
N THR A 6 -15.21 -6.64 1.08
CA THR A 6 -13.98 -7.24 1.58
C THR A 6 -13.08 -7.66 0.41
N ARG A 7 -11.89 -7.06 0.32
CA ARG A 7 -10.88 -7.36 -0.68
C ARG A 7 -9.64 -7.96 -0.01
N VAL A 8 -8.90 -8.77 -0.77
CA VAL A 8 -7.66 -9.40 -0.31
C VAL A 8 -6.50 -9.00 -1.20
N CYS A 9 -5.32 -8.88 -0.61
CA CYS A 9 -4.10 -8.61 -1.35
C CYS A 9 -3.74 -9.82 -2.23
N PRO A 10 -3.54 -9.67 -3.54
CA PRO A 10 -3.16 -10.77 -4.42
C PRO A 10 -1.73 -11.28 -4.18
N HIS A 11 -0.92 -10.54 -3.41
CA HIS A 11 0.47 -10.89 -3.14
C HIS A 11 0.66 -11.77 -1.90
N CYS A 12 -0.11 -11.51 -0.83
CA CYS A 12 0.02 -12.21 0.45
C CYS A 12 -1.28 -12.85 0.95
N GLY A 13 -2.43 -12.57 0.33
CA GLY A 13 -3.73 -13.09 0.74
C GLY A 13 -4.36 -12.38 1.94
N SER A 14 -3.67 -11.44 2.60
CA SER A 14 -4.23 -10.69 3.72
C SER A 14 -5.37 -9.76 3.28
N GLN A 15 -6.35 -9.57 4.15
CA GLN A 15 -7.44 -8.63 3.92
C GLN A 15 -6.92 -7.19 3.82
N LEU A 16 -7.45 -6.43 2.86
CA LEU A 16 -7.15 -5.01 2.71
C LEU A 16 -7.89 -4.21 3.80
N GLY A 17 -7.16 -3.31 4.45
CA GLY A 17 -7.70 -2.39 5.44
C GLY A 17 -8.06 -1.06 4.81
N GLU A 18 -9.11 -0.44 5.30
CA GLU A 18 -9.50 0.91 4.92
C GLU A 18 -8.46 1.94 5.39
N TRP A 19 -8.06 2.83 4.50
CA TRP A 19 -7.12 3.91 4.78
C TRP A 19 -7.59 5.20 4.11
N ALA A 20 -7.89 6.21 4.94
CA ALA A 20 -8.24 7.53 4.45
C ALA A 20 -6.97 8.26 4.00
N ALA A 21 -6.87 8.53 2.71
CA ALA A 21 -5.78 9.29 2.15
C ALA A 21 -5.87 10.77 2.57
N PRO A 22 -4.74 11.51 2.58
CA PRO A 22 -4.76 12.95 2.83
C PRO A 22 -5.70 13.66 1.84
N PRO A 23 -6.50 14.64 2.28
CA PRO A 23 -7.47 15.31 1.41
C PRO A 23 -6.81 15.97 0.19
N GLU A 24 -5.58 16.46 0.35
CA GLU A 24 -4.76 17.05 -0.72
C GLU A 24 -4.39 16.08 -1.85
N SER A 25 -4.36 14.76 -1.58
CA SER A 25 -4.06 13.74 -2.58
C SER A 25 -5.20 13.51 -3.59
N GLY A 26 -6.43 13.88 -3.22
CA GLY A 26 -7.63 13.61 -4.02
C GLY A 26 -8.02 12.12 -4.11
N TRP A 27 -7.41 11.23 -3.33
CA TRP A 27 -7.65 9.78 -3.44
C TRP A 27 -8.82 9.27 -2.59
N GLY A 28 -9.29 10.05 -1.62
CA GLY A 28 -10.40 9.64 -0.75
C GLY A 28 -10.03 8.44 0.12
N MET A 29 -10.87 7.40 0.10
CA MET A 29 -10.66 6.16 0.86
C MET A 29 -10.01 5.11 -0.02
N LEU A 30 -8.93 4.49 0.47
CA LEU A 30 -8.27 3.36 -0.19
C LEU A 30 -8.42 2.07 0.62
N LEU A 31 -8.31 0.94 -0.08
CA LEU A 31 -8.14 -0.38 0.53
C LEU A 31 -6.67 -0.79 0.43
N VAL A 32 -5.96 -0.82 1.54
CA VAL A 32 -4.49 -0.95 1.61
C VAL A 32 -4.08 -2.26 2.28
N CYS A 33 -3.06 -2.91 1.73
CA CYS A 33 -2.44 -4.07 2.34
C CYS A 33 -1.51 -3.65 3.48
N ASN A 34 -1.97 -3.84 4.73
CA ASN A 34 -1.20 -3.53 5.94
C ASN A 34 -0.34 -4.69 6.45
N ASN A 35 -0.23 -5.78 5.70
CA ASN A 35 0.70 -6.87 6.04
C ASN A 35 2.16 -6.47 5.73
N ASN A 36 2.99 -6.37 6.76
CA ASN A 36 4.41 -6.03 6.65
C ASN A 36 5.26 -7.16 6.05
N ASP A 37 4.82 -8.41 6.21
CA ASP A 37 5.44 -9.60 5.62
C ASP A 37 4.95 -9.85 4.18
N CYS A 38 4.18 -8.92 3.60
CA CYS A 38 3.73 -9.04 2.23
C CYS A 38 4.95 -9.03 1.29
N LYS A 39 5.10 -10.07 0.48
CA LYS A 39 6.21 -10.20 -0.49
C LYS A 39 6.38 -8.98 -1.40
N LEU A 40 5.27 -8.32 -1.77
CA LEU A 40 5.34 -7.08 -2.54
C LEU A 40 6.02 -5.99 -1.71
N PHE A 41 5.55 -5.76 -0.48
CA PHE A 41 6.07 -4.71 0.38
C PHE A 41 7.53 -4.98 0.78
N ALA A 42 7.84 -6.19 1.23
CA ALA A 42 9.19 -6.59 1.64
C ALA A 42 10.22 -6.50 0.49
N CYS A 43 9.84 -6.89 -0.73
CA CYS A 43 10.75 -6.81 -1.88
C CYS A 43 10.74 -5.45 -2.59
N SER A 44 9.72 -4.61 -2.38
CA SER A 44 9.56 -3.36 -3.14
C SER A 44 10.65 -2.32 -2.88
N GLY A 45 11.34 -2.41 -1.73
CA GLY A 45 12.43 -1.49 -1.40
C GLY A 45 13.59 -1.51 -2.39
N THR A 46 13.76 -2.56 -3.18
CA THR A 46 14.80 -2.64 -4.23
C THR A 46 14.31 -2.21 -5.62
N SER A 47 13.01 -1.96 -5.78
CA SER A 47 12.37 -1.73 -7.09
C SER A 47 11.97 -0.27 -7.32
N ILE A 48 12.24 0.63 -6.36
CA ILE A 48 11.98 2.06 -6.48
C ILE A 48 13.23 2.74 -7.07
N GLU A 49 13.15 3.16 -8.33
CA GLU A 49 14.20 3.95 -8.98
C GLU A 49 14.29 5.34 -8.33
N ASN A 50 15.52 5.83 -8.11
CA ASN A 50 15.82 7.09 -7.42
C ASN A 50 15.39 7.17 -5.94
N LYS A 51 15.26 6.03 -5.26
CA LYS A 51 15.02 6.06 -3.80
C LYS A 51 16.22 6.69 -3.10
N ASP A 52 15.93 7.47 -2.06
CA ASP A 52 16.93 7.92 -1.13
C ASP A 52 17.52 6.69 -0.39
N PRO A 53 18.85 6.49 -0.42
CA PRO A 53 19.46 5.31 0.19
C PRO A 53 19.37 5.32 1.71
N GLU A 54 19.16 6.49 2.32
CA GLU A 54 19.08 6.67 3.77
C GLU A 54 17.64 6.50 4.29
N ASN A 55 16.64 6.66 3.43
CA ASN A 55 15.23 6.47 3.76
C ASN A 55 14.64 5.20 3.14
N PRO A 56 14.43 4.14 3.95
CA PRO A 56 13.82 2.91 3.46
C PRO A 56 12.34 3.11 3.17
N PHE A 57 12.03 3.34 1.89
CA PHE A 57 10.66 3.33 1.37
C PHE A 57 10.37 2.05 0.61
N GLY A 58 9.12 1.60 0.70
CA GLY A 58 8.56 0.50 -0.07
C GLY A 58 7.18 0.87 -0.62
N CYS A 59 6.58 -0.06 -1.33
CA CYS A 59 5.27 0.08 -1.96
C CYS A 59 4.31 -0.97 -1.40
N ARG A 60 3.22 -0.52 -0.79
CA ARG A 60 2.09 -1.38 -0.42
C ARG A 60 1.15 -1.50 -1.60
N TYR A 61 0.52 -2.68 -1.71
CA TYR A 61 -0.60 -2.87 -2.61
C TYR A 61 -1.81 -2.13 -2.05
N ALA A 62 -2.45 -1.30 -2.87
CA ALA A 62 -3.70 -0.65 -2.55
C ALA A 62 -4.69 -0.73 -3.72
N GLU A 63 -5.98 -0.60 -3.45
CA GLU A 63 -7.03 -0.45 -4.46
C GLU A 63 -7.84 0.82 -4.17
N ASN A 64 -8.20 1.56 -5.21
CA ASN A 64 -9.05 2.75 -5.08
C ASN A 64 -10.51 2.43 -5.50
N PRO A 65 -11.48 2.37 -4.56
CA PRO A 65 -12.88 2.16 -4.87
C PRO A 65 -13.47 3.17 -5.86
N ASP A 66 -13.08 4.45 -5.78
CA ASP A 66 -13.55 5.53 -6.67
C ASP A 66 -13.10 5.36 -8.13
N ASN A 67 -12.01 4.62 -8.38
CA ASN A 67 -11.52 4.33 -9.74
C ASN A 67 -11.85 2.90 -10.18
N GLY A 68 -12.90 2.29 -9.62
CA GLY A 68 -13.30 0.92 -9.93
C GLY A 68 -12.34 -0.13 -9.38
N TYR A 69 -11.77 0.12 -8.20
CA TYR A 69 -10.80 -0.75 -7.51
C TYR A 69 -9.55 -1.07 -8.33
N LYS A 70 -9.08 -0.11 -9.14
CA LYS A 70 -7.81 -0.28 -9.82
C LYS A 70 -6.65 -0.34 -8.81
N PRO A 71 -5.64 -1.19 -9.06
CA PRO A 71 -4.49 -1.30 -8.19
C PRO A 71 -3.66 -0.02 -8.23
N VAL A 72 -3.18 0.39 -7.06
CA VAL A 72 -2.31 1.55 -6.83
C VAL A 72 -1.12 1.10 -6.00
N HIS A 73 0.07 1.57 -6.38
CA HIS A 73 1.27 1.42 -5.57
C HIS A 73 1.30 2.55 -4.54
N LEU A 74 0.98 2.22 -3.28
CA LEU A 74 1.02 3.19 -2.19
C LEU A 74 2.42 3.21 -1.58
N LEU A 75 3.12 4.33 -1.70
CA LEU A 75 4.41 4.52 -1.05
C LEU A 75 4.22 4.48 0.48
N ALA A 76 5.03 3.67 1.16
CA ALA A 76 5.01 3.56 2.61
C ALA A 76 6.43 3.40 3.15
N TRP A 77 6.68 3.95 4.33
CA TRP A 77 7.95 3.77 5.02
C TRP A 77 8.10 2.32 5.48
N LEU A 78 9.24 1.69 5.16
CA LEU A 78 9.56 0.30 5.50
C LEU A 78 10.03 0.14 6.96
N GLY A 79 10.24 1.26 7.67
CA GLY A 79 10.85 1.24 9.00
C GLY A 79 12.38 1.21 8.92
N PRO A 80 13.08 1.43 10.04
CA PRO A 80 14.54 1.36 10.04
C PRO A 80 14.96 -0.05 9.61
N HIS A 81 15.88 -0.16 8.64
CA HIS A 81 16.58 -1.41 8.39
C HIS A 81 17.25 -1.81 9.70
N ALA A 82 16.69 -2.79 10.42
CA ALA A 82 17.48 -3.54 11.37
C ALA A 82 18.57 -4.23 10.53
N SER A 83 19.78 -3.69 10.67
CA SER A 83 21.00 -4.19 10.03
C SER A 83 21.25 -5.65 10.39
#